data_AF-A0A7K3YYA2-F1
#
_entry.id   AF-A0A7K3YYA2-F1
#
_cell.length_a   1.000
_cell.length_b   1.000
_cell.length_c   1.000
_cell.angle_alpha   90.00
_cell.angle_beta   90.00
_cell.angle_gamma   90.00
#
_symmetry.space_group_name_H-M   'P 1'
#
loop_
_entity.id
_entity.type
_entity.pdbx_description
1 polymer ?
#
loop_
_entity_poly.entity_id
_entity_poly.type
_entity_poly.pdbx_seq_one_letter_code
_entity_poly.pdbx_strand_id
1 'polypeptide(L)'
;KGISSLLPDKDRLAVVMEYTIFPNGDTAPGAIFRAIVRNKAKLVYEEVGDWLEAKGDIPEIVTKIPGLKEQLLLRNAAAQKMNAFRMERGALDLDTLEADAVVKDDVVLDIVVQQKNLARSIIEEIMVAANGTMVAFLEKAGVPMIQRVVRVPKYWDEIVLLATTYGENLPDVPDAKALSRFLTRQRIRDPERFPDLSLTVVKLLGPGEYMCLEPGTPPTGHFSLAVTDYTHSTAPNRRYPDVINQRILKSVLDREDCPYSVRELTDLATWLSDREKASKKIERFMRKSAAAELLADRIGETFDALVTGASEKGTYIRLLEPPAEGKVVRKERGLKVGMKVRVRLLATDPFNGFIDFEFVGKRR
;
A
#
# COMPACT_ATOMS: atom_id res chain seq x y z
N LYS A 1 22.04 -6.38 -17.57
CA LYS A 1 21.00 -6.56 -16.53
C LYS A 1 21.45 -5.87 -15.23
N GLY A 2 20.60 -5.13 -14.52
CA GLY A 2 20.96 -4.51 -13.22
C GLY A 2 21.68 -3.15 -13.25
N ILE A 3 21.64 -2.42 -14.38
CA ILE A 3 22.32 -1.12 -14.55
C ILE A 3 21.65 -0.03 -13.70
N SER A 4 20.33 -0.05 -13.56
CA SER A 4 19.55 0.90 -12.75
C SER A 4 19.34 0.46 -11.30
N SER A 5 19.73 -0.78 -10.94
CA SER A 5 19.60 -1.28 -9.57
C SER A 5 20.75 -0.78 -8.72
N LEU A 6 20.43 -0.22 -7.55
CA LEU A 6 21.39 0.25 -6.54
C LEU A 6 21.98 -0.92 -5.73
N LEU A 7 22.53 -1.92 -6.44
CA LEU A 7 23.24 -3.04 -5.82
C LEU A 7 24.48 -2.52 -5.04
N PRO A 8 24.87 -3.20 -3.95
CA PRO A 8 26.02 -2.79 -3.15
C PRO A 8 27.32 -2.67 -3.95
N ASP A 9 28.20 -1.78 -3.48
CA ASP A 9 29.60 -1.62 -3.89
C ASP A 9 29.83 -1.31 -5.37
N LYS A 10 28.82 -0.79 -6.05
CA LYS A 10 28.94 -0.30 -7.43
C LYS A 10 28.44 1.13 -7.54
N ASP A 11 29.17 1.93 -8.29
CA ASP A 11 28.75 3.29 -8.62
C ASP A 11 27.53 3.26 -9.55
N ARG A 12 26.57 4.13 -9.24
CA ARG A 12 25.31 4.25 -9.96
C ARG A 12 24.95 5.71 -10.14
N LEU A 13 24.45 6.04 -11.32
CA LEU A 13 23.80 7.31 -11.55
C LEU A 13 22.48 7.32 -10.77
N ALA A 14 22.26 8.39 -10.01
CA ALA A 14 21.04 8.61 -9.26
C ALA A 14 20.58 10.05 -9.40
N VAL A 15 19.28 10.24 -9.19
CA VAL A 15 18.72 11.53 -8.84
C VAL A 15 18.47 11.50 -7.34
N VAL A 16 19.04 12.47 -6.63
CA VAL A 16 18.95 12.62 -5.18
C VAL A 16 17.95 13.72 -4.88
N MET A 17 17.07 13.45 -3.93
CA MET A 17 16.13 14.43 -3.37
C MET A 17 16.50 14.66 -1.91
N GLU A 18 16.76 15.91 -1.55
CA GLU A 18 17.02 16.33 -0.19
C GLU A 18 15.78 17.01 0.38
N TYR A 19 15.52 16.76 1.66
CA TYR A 19 14.48 17.43 2.43
C TYR A 19 14.84 17.37 3.91
N THR A 20 14.28 18.29 4.68
CA THR A 20 14.49 18.38 6.13
C THR A 20 13.28 17.83 6.87
N ILE A 21 13.51 17.00 7.88
CA ILE A 21 12.46 16.52 8.79
C ILE A 21 12.55 17.33 10.08
N PHE A 22 11.47 18.02 10.44
CA PHE A 22 11.40 18.83 11.65
C PHE A 22 11.13 17.97 12.90
N PRO A 23 11.39 18.50 14.11
CA PRO A 23 11.18 17.74 15.35
C PRO A 23 9.75 17.23 15.58
N ASN A 24 8.75 17.88 14.97
CA ASN A 24 7.33 17.49 15.02
C ASN A 24 6.94 16.45 13.95
N GLY A 25 7.85 16.06 13.06
CA GLY A 25 7.57 15.13 11.96
C GLY A 25 7.14 15.77 10.64
N ASP A 26 6.96 17.09 10.60
CA ASP A 26 6.73 17.80 9.34
C ASP A 26 7.99 17.80 8.46
N THR A 27 7.83 18.02 7.16
CA THR A 27 8.94 18.02 6.21
C THR A 27 9.00 19.28 5.38
N ALA A 28 10.20 19.81 5.17
CA ALA A 28 10.46 20.89 4.21
C ALA A 28 11.24 20.37 3.00
N PRO A 29 10.77 20.61 1.76
CA PRO A 29 11.49 20.20 0.56
C PRO A 29 12.82 20.97 0.44
N GLY A 30 13.85 20.27 -0.02
CA GLY A 30 15.19 20.82 -0.27
C GLY A 30 15.55 20.80 -1.75
N ALA A 31 16.79 20.38 -2.05
CA ALA A 31 17.31 20.34 -3.41
C ALA A 31 17.03 19.01 -4.11
N ILE A 32 16.97 19.05 -5.45
CA ILE A 32 17.02 17.84 -6.29
C ILE A 32 18.19 17.98 -7.25
N PHE A 33 19.04 16.95 -7.34
CA PHE A 33 20.23 16.97 -8.20
C PHE A 33 20.66 15.57 -8.65
N ARG A 34 21.54 15.53 -9.67
CA ARG A 34 22.13 14.28 -10.17
C ARG A 34 23.40 13.96 -9.39
N ALA A 35 23.60 12.70 -9.05
CA ALA A 35 24.78 12.24 -8.32
C ALA A 35 25.24 10.86 -8.80
N ILE A 36 26.51 10.53 -8.49
CA ILE A 36 27.00 9.16 -8.47
C ILE A 36 26.90 8.66 -7.03
N VAL A 37 26.15 7.59 -6.81
CA VAL A 37 25.97 6.97 -5.49
C VAL A 37 26.57 5.58 -5.46
N ARG A 38 27.06 5.16 -4.29
CA ARG A 38 27.51 3.80 -4.03
C ARG A 38 26.77 3.26 -2.81
N ASN A 39 25.87 2.30 -3.04
CA ASN A 39 25.17 1.63 -1.95
C ASN A 39 26.16 0.78 -1.13
N LYS A 40 26.11 0.90 0.20
CA LYS A 40 27.03 0.20 1.12
C LYS A 40 26.45 -1.08 1.70
N ALA A 41 25.13 -1.24 1.69
CA ALA A 41 24.48 -2.39 2.28
C ALA A 41 23.17 -2.70 1.56
N LYS A 42 22.90 -4.00 1.36
CA LYS A 42 21.56 -4.49 1.00
C LYS A 42 20.96 -5.08 2.26
N LEU A 43 19.93 -4.43 2.78
CA LEU A 43 19.24 -4.83 4.00
C LEU A 43 17.94 -5.58 3.66
N VAL A 44 17.50 -6.43 4.60
CA VAL A 44 16.25 -7.19 4.53
C VAL A 44 15.27 -6.60 5.54
N TYR A 45 14.01 -6.40 5.14
CA TYR A 45 13.02 -5.74 5.99
C TYR A 45 12.70 -6.53 7.25
N GLU A 46 12.67 -7.86 7.14
CA GLU A 46 12.40 -8.78 8.24
C GLU A 46 13.50 -8.65 9.30
N GLU A 47 14.76 -8.84 8.90
CA GLU A 47 15.91 -8.77 9.81
C GLU A 47 16.04 -7.39 10.50
N VAL A 48 15.92 -6.30 9.74
CA VAL A 48 16.00 -4.94 10.32
C VAL A 48 14.77 -4.62 11.16
N GLY A 49 13.59 -5.07 10.72
CA GLY A 49 12.34 -4.87 11.46
C GLY A 49 12.37 -5.56 12.81
N ASP A 50 12.73 -6.84 12.84
CA ASP A 50 12.84 -7.63 14.06
C ASP A 50 13.85 -7.02 15.04
N TRP A 51 15.00 -6.56 14.54
CA TRP A 51 15.99 -5.85 15.35
C TRP A 51 15.43 -4.55 15.95
N LEU A 52 14.82 -3.69 15.12
CA LEU A 52 14.27 -2.40 15.59
C LEU A 52 13.11 -2.58 16.57
N GLU A 53 12.40 -3.71 16.50
CA GLU A 53 11.30 -4.07 17.40
C GLU A 53 11.75 -4.89 18.63
N ALA A 54 13.06 -5.08 18.80
CA ALA A 54 13.66 -5.89 19.87
C ALA A 54 13.17 -7.37 19.90
N LYS A 55 12.87 -7.92 18.72
CA LYS A 55 12.47 -9.32 18.50
C LYS A 55 13.60 -10.19 17.95
N GLY A 56 14.71 -9.58 17.52
CA GLY A 56 15.87 -10.26 16.97
C GLY A 56 17.17 -9.48 17.19
N ASP A 57 18.29 -10.14 16.87
CA ASP A 57 19.62 -9.55 16.96
C ASP A 57 19.88 -8.53 15.84
N ILE A 58 20.84 -7.64 16.08
CA ILE A 58 21.30 -6.70 15.06
C ILE A 58 21.87 -7.46 13.85
N PRO A 59 21.43 -7.16 12.61
CA PRO A 59 21.95 -7.85 11.44
C PRO A 59 23.46 -7.62 11.28
N GLU A 60 24.21 -8.67 10.94
CA GLU A 60 25.69 -8.62 10.89
C GLU A 60 26.21 -7.53 9.93
N ILE A 61 25.51 -7.28 8.83
CA ILE A 61 25.88 -6.21 7.89
C ILE A 61 25.77 -4.82 8.51
N VAL A 62 24.88 -4.62 9.48
CA VAL A 62 24.70 -3.33 10.18
C VAL A 62 25.88 -3.04 11.10
N THR A 63 26.47 -4.06 11.72
CA THR A 63 27.66 -3.90 12.58
C THR A 63 28.95 -3.73 11.79
N LYS A 64 29.02 -4.32 10.58
CA LYS A 64 30.20 -4.23 9.70
C LYS A 64 30.37 -2.88 9.01
N ILE A 65 29.30 -2.11 8.81
CA ILE A 65 29.36 -0.82 8.12
C ILE A 65 29.40 0.33 9.13
N PRO A 66 30.49 1.12 9.19
CA PRO A 66 30.60 2.24 10.14
C PRO A 66 29.44 3.24 10.01
N GLY A 67 28.81 3.58 11.13
CA GLY A 67 27.71 4.56 11.19
C GLY A 67 26.34 4.05 10.73
N LEU A 68 26.23 2.82 10.21
CA LEU A 68 24.97 2.31 9.67
C LEU A 68 23.93 2.06 10.77
N LYS A 69 24.37 1.58 11.94
CA LYS A 69 23.51 1.40 13.12
C LYS A 69 22.86 2.72 13.53
N GLU A 70 23.67 3.76 13.73
CA GLU A 70 23.22 5.09 14.17
C GLU A 70 22.29 5.71 13.12
N GLN A 71 22.62 5.55 11.82
CA GLN A 71 21.78 6.02 10.73
C GLN A 71 20.40 5.33 10.70
N LEU A 72 20.33 4.02 10.93
CA LEU A 72 19.06 3.29 10.96
C LEU A 72 18.21 3.68 12.17
N LEU A 73 18.82 3.83 13.34
CA LEU A 73 18.11 4.29 14.54
C LEU A 73 17.57 5.73 14.37
N LEU A 74 18.36 6.63 13.79
CA LEU A 74 17.93 7.99 13.48
C LEU A 74 16.75 7.99 12.49
N ARG A 75 16.83 7.19 11.42
CA ARG A 75 15.73 7.06 10.45
C ARG A 75 14.47 6.47 11.07
N ASN A 76 14.60 5.50 11.97
CA ASN A 76 13.47 4.94 12.71
C ASN A 76 12.78 6.03 13.55
N ALA A 77 13.55 6.78 14.35
CA ALA A 77 13.01 7.86 15.16
C ALA A 77 12.35 8.96 14.32
N ALA A 78 12.94 9.31 13.17
CA ALA A 78 12.35 10.28 12.25
C ALA A 78 11.05 9.77 11.61
N ALA A 79 11.03 8.52 11.13
CA ALA A 79 9.85 7.91 10.53
C ALA A 79 8.68 7.81 11.52
N GLN A 80 8.93 7.47 12.78
CA GLN A 80 7.89 7.46 13.81
C GLN A 80 7.25 8.84 14.01
N LYS A 81 8.05 9.91 14.00
CA LYS A 81 7.54 11.29 14.10
C LYS A 81 6.75 11.68 12.86
N MET A 82 7.25 11.37 11.67
CA MET A 82 6.54 11.62 10.41
C MET A 82 5.20 10.88 10.38
N ASN A 83 5.17 9.62 10.82
CA ASN A 83 3.96 8.84 10.91
C ASN A 83 2.95 9.49 11.85
N ALA A 84 3.35 9.82 13.07
CA ALA A 84 2.50 10.47 14.06
C ALA A 84 1.91 11.79 13.52
N PHE A 85 2.74 12.59 12.86
CA PHE A 85 2.34 13.84 12.24
C PHE A 85 1.30 13.65 11.11
N ARG A 86 1.51 12.66 10.23
CA ARG A 86 0.53 12.30 9.19
C ARG A 86 -0.78 11.80 9.78
N MET A 87 -0.72 10.98 10.82
CA MET A 87 -1.90 10.47 11.53
C MET A 87 -2.71 11.59 12.18
N GLU A 88 -2.06 12.59 12.79
CA GLU A 88 -2.72 13.79 13.33
C GLU A 88 -3.44 14.60 12.24
N ARG A 89 -2.88 14.61 11.03
CA ARG A 89 -3.50 15.25 9.85
C ARG A 89 -4.60 14.42 9.19
N GLY A 90 -4.83 13.19 9.67
CA GLY A 90 -5.92 12.33 9.22
C GLY A 90 -5.52 11.27 8.20
N ALA A 91 -4.23 10.93 8.11
CA ALA A 91 -3.81 9.79 7.30
C ALA A 91 -4.54 8.53 7.79
N LEU A 92 -4.98 7.71 6.84
CA LEU A 92 -5.72 6.49 7.12
C LEU A 92 -4.73 5.35 7.23
N ASP A 93 -4.66 4.76 8.42
CA ASP A 93 -3.91 3.53 8.62
C ASP A 93 -4.75 2.33 8.15
N LEU A 94 -4.69 2.07 6.85
CA LEU A 94 -5.41 0.99 6.21
C LEU A 94 -4.54 -0.27 6.22
N ASP A 95 -5.11 -1.38 6.66
CA ASP A 95 -4.46 -2.67 6.72
C ASP A 95 -5.23 -3.63 5.82
N THR A 96 -4.62 -4.00 4.70
CA THR A 96 -5.18 -5.04 3.82
C THR A 96 -4.33 -6.28 3.98
N LEU A 97 -4.97 -7.40 4.33
CA LEU A 97 -4.37 -8.74 4.28
C LEU A 97 -4.17 -9.16 2.82
N GLU A 98 -3.29 -8.46 2.11
CA GLU A 98 -2.80 -8.92 0.82
C GLU A 98 -1.73 -9.97 1.10
N ALA A 99 -2.13 -11.22 0.92
CA ALA A 99 -1.21 -12.34 1.07
C ALA A 99 -0.50 -12.62 -0.25
N ASP A 100 0.81 -12.86 -0.17
CA ASP A 100 1.65 -13.17 -1.29
C ASP A 100 1.98 -14.67 -1.30
N ALA A 101 1.95 -15.26 -2.49
CA ALA A 101 2.30 -16.66 -2.67
C ALA A 101 3.82 -16.85 -2.56
N VAL A 102 4.24 -17.79 -1.71
CA VAL A 102 5.61 -18.28 -1.63
C VAL A 102 5.75 -19.39 -2.65
N VAL A 103 6.46 -19.12 -3.74
CA VAL A 103 6.67 -20.07 -4.83
C VAL A 103 8.13 -20.51 -4.87
N LYS A 104 8.35 -21.83 -4.96
CA LYS A 104 9.67 -22.43 -5.14
C LYS A 104 9.57 -23.57 -6.15
N ASP A 105 10.49 -23.60 -7.10
CA ASP A 105 10.54 -24.64 -8.14
C ASP A 105 9.18 -24.82 -8.85
N ASP A 106 8.53 -23.70 -9.16
CA ASP A 106 7.18 -23.59 -9.77
C ASP A 106 6.03 -24.18 -8.94
N VAL A 107 6.25 -24.46 -7.65
CA VAL A 107 5.23 -24.94 -6.71
C VAL A 107 4.87 -23.85 -5.70
N VAL A 108 3.58 -23.63 -5.49
CA VAL A 108 3.08 -22.76 -4.41
C VAL A 108 3.21 -23.49 -3.08
N LEU A 109 4.17 -23.04 -2.25
CA LEU A 109 4.46 -23.65 -0.95
C LEU A 109 3.60 -23.08 0.18
N ASP A 110 3.30 -21.79 0.12
CA ASP A 110 2.57 -21.08 1.17
C ASP A 110 1.94 -19.80 0.63
N ILE A 111 1.05 -19.20 1.42
CA ILE A 111 0.50 -17.86 1.19
C ILE A 111 0.64 -17.09 2.49
N VAL A 112 1.51 -16.07 2.47
CA VAL A 112 1.90 -15.35 3.68
C VAL A 112 1.40 -13.91 3.62
N VAL A 113 0.87 -13.42 4.73
CA VAL A 113 0.56 -11.99 4.88
C VAL A 113 1.86 -11.26 5.15
N GLN A 114 2.18 -10.28 4.30
CA GLN A 114 3.32 -9.42 4.57
C GLN A 114 2.99 -8.48 5.74
N GLN A 115 3.58 -8.74 6.89
CA GLN A 115 3.38 -7.92 8.09
C GLN A 115 4.06 -6.55 7.93
N LYS A 116 3.38 -5.50 8.39
CA LYS A 116 3.99 -4.19 8.58
C LYS A 116 4.99 -4.29 9.74
N ASN A 117 6.19 -3.74 9.55
CA ASN A 117 7.22 -3.67 10.57
C ASN A 117 7.92 -2.29 10.53
N LEU A 118 8.75 -1.99 11.54
CA LEU A 118 9.42 -0.69 11.63
C LEU A 118 10.32 -0.39 10.42
N ALA A 119 10.98 -1.39 9.83
CA ALA A 119 11.83 -1.18 8.66
C ALA A 119 11.03 -0.75 7.41
N ARG A 120 9.86 -1.36 7.18
CA ARG A 120 8.94 -0.97 6.09
C ARG A 120 8.36 0.42 6.34
N SER A 121 7.98 0.72 7.58
CA SER A 121 7.48 2.05 7.97
C SER A 121 8.52 3.14 7.68
N ILE A 122 9.80 2.90 7.96
CA ILE A 122 10.88 3.84 7.61
C ILE A 122 10.87 4.18 6.12
N ILE A 123 10.82 3.17 5.26
CA ILE A 123 10.83 3.39 3.82
C ILE A 123 9.54 4.07 3.37
N GLU A 124 8.38 3.67 3.87
CA GLU A 124 7.10 4.29 3.54
C GLU A 124 7.14 5.81 3.79
N GLU A 125 7.52 6.25 4.99
CA GLU A 125 7.57 7.66 5.37
C GLU A 125 8.57 8.46 4.52
N ILE A 126 9.78 7.91 4.34
CA ILE A 126 10.83 8.54 3.53
C ILE A 126 10.38 8.69 2.07
N MET A 127 9.73 7.67 1.49
CA MET A 127 9.24 7.75 0.12
C MET A 127 8.10 8.75 -0.04
N VAL A 128 7.20 8.88 0.94
CA VAL A 128 6.12 9.88 0.92
C VAL A 128 6.71 11.29 0.93
N ALA A 129 7.69 11.58 1.78
CA ALA A 129 8.35 12.90 1.80
C ALA A 129 9.15 13.20 0.52
N ALA A 130 9.84 12.20 -0.04
CA ALA A 130 10.52 12.35 -1.32
C ALA A 130 9.54 12.67 -2.46
N ASN A 131 8.38 12.01 -2.47
CA ASN A 131 7.32 12.30 -3.43
C ASN A 131 6.77 13.73 -3.30
N GLY A 132 6.54 14.23 -2.08
CA GLY A 132 6.16 15.63 -1.87
C GLY A 132 7.25 16.62 -2.31
N THR A 133 8.52 16.27 -2.09
CA THR A 133 9.66 17.08 -2.55
C THR A 133 9.70 17.21 -4.07
N MET A 134 9.38 16.14 -4.80
CA MET A 134 9.23 16.20 -6.27
C MET A 134 8.14 17.17 -6.69
N VAL A 135 6.95 17.10 -6.04
CA VAL A 135 5.83 18.00 -6.37
C VAL A 135 6.22 19.45 -6.14
N ALA A 136 6.74 19.77 -4.96
CA ALA A 136 7.16 21.14 -4.62
C ALA A 136 8.24 21.68 -5.58
N PHE A 137 9.18 20.83 -6.01
CA PHE A 137 10.23 21.24 -6.95
C PHE A 137 9.67 21.57 -8.34
N LEU A 138 8.82 20.70 -8.90
CA LEU A 138 8.22 20.91 -10.23
C LEU A 138 7.18 22.04 -10.23
N GLU A 139 6.42 22.18 -9.15
CA GLU A 139 5.48 23.29 -8.97
C GLU A 139 6.21 24.63 -8.95
N LYS A 140 7.32 24.74 -8.18
CA LYS A 140 8.17 25.94 -8.17
C LYS A 140 8.75 26.26 -9.55
N ALA A 141 9.05 25.25 -10.35
CA ALA A 141 9.53 25.41 -11.72
C ALA A 141 8.42 25.80 -12.71
N GLY A 142 7.16 25.76 -12.31
CA GLY A 142 6.03 26.14 -13.16
C GLY A 142 5.80 25.20 -14.35
N VAL A 143 6.12 23.90 -14.20
CA VAL A 143 5.94 22.88 -15.26
C VAL A 143 4.85 21.88 -14.91
N PRO A 144 4.09 21.37 -15.90
CA PRO A 144 3.08 20.37 -15.64
C PRO A 144 3.72 19.02 -15.25
N MET A 145 3.00 18.19 -14.51
CA MET A 145 3.47 16.87 -14.07
C MET A 145 2.33 15.86 -13.99
N ILE A 146 2.67 14.57 -13.85
CA ILE A 146 1.67 13.56 -13.45
C ILE A 146 1.61 13.51 -11.93
N GLN A 147 0.43 13.66 -11.35
CA GLN A 147 0.15 13.47 -9.93
C GLN A 147 -0.58 12.14 -9.69
N ARG A 148 -0.50 11.65 -8.45
CA ARG A 148 -1.24 10.48 -7.98
C ARG A 148 -2.25 10.92 -6.95
N VAL A 149 -3.53 10.80 -7.29
CA VAL A 149 -4.61 11.30 -6.45
C VAL A 149 -5.48 10.16 -5.95
N VAL A 150 -5.99 10.31 -4.74
CA VAL A 150 -7.18 9.62 -4.26
C VAL A 150 -8.11 10.74 -3.86
N ARG A 151 -9.11 10.99 -4.69
CA ARG A 151 -10.08 12.07 -4.48
C ARG A 151 -10.85 11.85 -3.17
N VAL A 152 -11.72 12.80 -2.87
CA VAL A 152 -12.78 12.64 -1.88
C VAL A 152 -13.46 11.27 -2.06
N PRO A 153 -13.74 10.53 -0.97
CA PRO A 153 -14.30 9.18 -1.04
C PRO A 153 -15.49 9.09 -1.97
N LYS A 154 -15.46 8.15 -2.91
CA LYS A 154 -16.53 7.98 -3.91
C LYS A 154 -17.89 7.67 -3.28
N TYR A 155 -17.89 6.95 -2.16
CA TYR A 155 -19.08 6.50 -1.45
C TYR A 155 -19.03 6.87 0.04
N TRP A 156 -18.91 8.18 0.34
CA TRP A 156 -18.82 8.65 1.73
C TRP A 156 -20.03 8.26 2.59
N ASP A 157 -21.24 8.40 2.06
CA ASP A 157 -22.47 8.05 2.79
C ASP A 157 -22.49 6.57 3.22
N GLU A 158 -21.92 5.69 2.40
CA GLU A 158 -21.76 4.27 2.74
C GLU A 158 -20.71 4.07 3.85
N ILE A 159 -19.65 4.90 3.90
CA ILE A 159 -18.67 4.91 4.99
C ILE A 159 -19.32 5.40 6.29
N VAL A 160 -20.17 6.42 6.23
CA VAL A 160 -20.94 6.92 7.38
C VAL A 160 -21.86 5.82 7.92
N LEU A 161 -22.65 5.18 7.04
CA LEU A 161 -23.51 4.05 7.40
C LEU A 161 -22.72 2.90 8.00
N LEU A 162 -21.57 2.56 7.42
CA LEU A 162 -20.67 1.55 7.95
C LEU A 162 -20.22 1.91 9.36
N ALA A 163 -19.75 3.13 9.61
CA ALA A 163 -19.34 3.57 10.95
C ALA A 163 -20.48 3.43 11.98
N THR A 164 -21.72 3.76 11.59
CA THR A 164 -22.90 3.61 12.45
C THR A 164 -23.12 2.16 12.89
N THR A 165 -22.86 1.18 12.02
CA THR A 165 -22.94 -0.25 12.40
C THR A 165 -21.92 -0.67 13.47
N TYR A 166 -20.83 0.10 13.61
CA TYR A 166 -19.81 -0.07 14.63
C TYR A 166 -20.07 0.78 15.89
N GLY A 167 -21.16 1.56 15.90
CA GLY A 167 -21.57 2.43 17.00
C GLY A 167 -20.91 3.81 17.00
N GLU A 168 -20.35 4.25 15.86
CA GLU A 168 -19.68 5.55 15.73
C GLU A 168 -20.35 6.41 14.66
N ASN A 169 -20.41 7.72 14.89
CA ASN A 169 -20.96 8.67 13.93
C ASN A 169 -19.83 9.45 13.26
N LEU A 170 -19.79 9.40 11.93
CA LEU A 170 -18.95 10.26 11.12
C LEU A 170 -19.75 11.49 10.65
N PRO A 171 -19.09 12.62 10.33
CA PRO A 171 -19.78 13.78 9.76
C PRO A 171 -20.40 13.46 8.40
N ASP A 172 -21.46 14.20 8.04
CA ASP A 172 -22.11 14.07 6.72
C ASP A 172 -21.20 14.47 5.56
N VAL A 173 -20.22 15.33 5.83
CA VAL A 173 -19.20 15.73 4.85
C VAL A 173 -17.91 14.93 5.03
N PRO A 174 -17.22 14.56 3.94
CA PRO A 174 -15.95 13.84 3.99
C PRO A 174 -14.91 14.50 4.91
N ASP A 175 -14.50 13.78 5.95
CA ASP A 175 -13.50 14.21 6.93
C ASP A 175 -12.49 13.08 7.17
N ALA A 176 -11.28 13.26 6.63
CA ALA A 176 -10.19 12.29 6.75
C ALA A 176 -9.77 12.08 8.22
N LYS A 177 -9.80 13.13 9.06
CA LYS A 177 -9.44 13.00 10.48
C LYS A 177 -10.51 12.23 11.25
N ALA A 178 -11.79 12.47 10.95
CA ALA A 178 -12.88 11.71 11.55
C ALA A 178 -12.78 10.22 11.19
N LEU A 179 -12.56 9.91 9.91
CA LEU A 179 -12.38 8.53 9.44
C LEU A 179 -11.12 7.88 10.03
N SER A 180 -10.00 8.60 10.10
CA SER A 180 -8.75 8.10 10.70
C SER A 180 -8.94 7.73 12.17
N ARG A 181 -9.63 8.58 12.96
CA ARG A 181 -9.96 8.28 14.36
C ARG A 181 -10.86 7.05 14.50
N PHE A 182 -11.88 6.94 13.65
CA PHE A 182 -12.75 5.76 13.59
C PHE A 182 -11.92 4.49 13.33
N LEU A 183 -11.10 4.47 12.27
CA LEU A 183 -10.27 3.31 11.93
C LEU A 183 -9.30 2.95 13.06
N THR A 184 -8.64 3.95 13.65
CA THR A 184 -7.72 3.74 14.78
C THR A 184 -8.41 3.07 15.96
N ARG A 185 -9.61 3.53 16.34
CA ARG A 185 -10.40 2.90 17.41
C ARG A 185 -10.79 1.46 17.07
N GLN A 186 -11.23 1.22 15.83
CA GLN A 186 -11.65 -0.12 15.41
C GLN A 186 -10.50 -1.12 15.36
N ARG A 187 -9.30 -0.67 14.96
CA ARG A 187 -8.10 -1.52 15.00
C ARG A 187 -7.78 -2.01 16.41
N ILE A 188 -7.90 -1.13 17.40
CA ILE A 188 -7.65 -1.48 18.81
C ILE A 188 -8.76 -2.40 19.33
N ARG A 189 -10.02 -2.12 18.98
CA ARG A 189 -11.19 -2.84 19.51
C ARG A 189 -11.32 -4.26 18.96
N ASP A 190 -11.09 -4.46 17.67
CA ASP A 190 -11.27 -5.75 16.99
C ASP A 190 -10.18 -5.97 15.92
N PRO A 191 -8.92 -6.25 16.33
CA PRO A 191 -7.80 -6.37 15.39
C PRO A 191 -7.96 -7.53 14.40
N GLU A 192 -8.72 -8.59 14.75
CA GLU A 192 -8.92 -9.73 13.86
C GLU A 192 -9.83 -9.40 12.67
N ARG A 193 -10.85 -8.54 12.90
CA ARG A 193 -11.78 -8.07 11.85
C ARG A 193 -11.36 -6.77 11.19
N PHE A 194 -10.43 -6.04 11.79
CA PHE A 194 -9.98 -4.75 11.28
C PHE A 194 -9.57 -4.79 9.80
N PRO A 195 -8.86 -5.82 9.29
CA PRO A 195 -8.48 -5.84 7.88
C PRO A 195 -9.67 -5.93 6.92
N ASP A 196 -10.76 -6.59 7.31
CA ASP A 196 -11.98 -6.67 6.50
C ASP A 196 -12.75 -5.34 6.50
N LEU A 197 -12.78 -4.65 7.65
CA LEU A 197 -13.26 -3.27 7.74
C LEU A 197 -12.42 -2.34 6.85
N SER A 198 -11.09 -2.44 6.95
CA SER A 198 -10.17 -1.62 6.18
C SER A 198 -10.32 -1.84 4.69
N LEU A 199 -10.41 -3.10 4.23
CA LEU A 199 -10.68 -3.44 2.84
C LEU A 199 -12.04 -2.90 2.35
N THR A 200 -13.06 -2.91 3.21
CA THR A 200 -14.36 -2.32 2.89
C THR A 200 -14.23 -0.82 2.68
N VAL A 201 -13.58 -0.12 3.61
CA VAL A 201 -13.30 1.32 3.49
C VAL A 201 -12.49 1.62 2.23
N VAL A 202 -11.43 0.88 1.92
CA VAL A 202 -10.64 1.02 0.68
C VAL A 202 -11.54 0.96 -0.57
N LYS A 203 -12.48 0.01 -0.63
CA LYS A 203 -13.41 -0.10 -1.77
C LYS A 203 -14.35 1.10 -1.87
N LEU A 204 -14.78 1.66 -0.74
CA LEU A 204 -15.67 2.82 -0.67
C LEU A 204 -14.96 4.15 -0.98
N LEU A 205 -13.67 4.26 -0.64
CA LEU A 205 -12.83 5.40 -1.03
C LEU A 205 -12.75 5.53 -2.56
N GLY A 206 -12.67 4.39 -3.26
CA GLY A 206 -12.47 4.34 -4.71
C GLY A 206 -11.00 4.17 -5.11
N PRO A 207 -10.72 3.96 -6.40
CA PRO A 207 -9.36 3.76 -6.88
C PRO A 207 -8.57 5.07 -6.81
N GLY A 208 -7.26 4.96 -6.55
CA GLY A 208 -6.33 6.03 -6.88
C GLY A 208 -6.16 6.14 -8.39
N GLU A 209 -5.97 7.35 -8.88
CA GLU A 209 -5.88 7.68 -10.31
C GLU A 209 -4.65 8.54 -10.56
N TYR A 210 -4.12 8.45 -11.78
CA TYR A 210 -3.14 9.42 -12.27
C TYR A 210 -3.88 10.55 -12.97
N MET A 211 -3.43 11.78 -12.73
CA MET A 211 -3.95 12.98 -13.38
C MET A 211 -2.80 13.89 -13.80
N CYS A 212 -3.04 14.71 -14.82
CA CYS A 212 -2.17 15.86 -15.06
C CYS A 212 -2.40 16.89 -13.94
N LEU A 213 -1.31 17.44 -13.41
CA LEU A 213 -1.32 18.61 -12.54
C LEU A 213 -0.72 19.77 -13.33
N GLU A 214 -1.52 20.79 -13.56
CA GLU A 214 -1.07 22.00 -14.26
C GLU A 214 -0.48 23.01 -13.26
N PRO A 215 0.54 23.77 -13.68
CA PRO A 215 1.11 24.84 -12.85
C PRO A 215 0.04 25.83 -12.38
N GLY A 216 0.08 26.20 -11.10
CA GLY A 216 -0.84 27.18 -10.51
C GLY A 216 -2.26 26.66 -10.24
N THR A 217 -2.56 25.40 -10.56
CA THR A 217 -3.79 24.74 -10.11
C THR A 217 -3.57 24.10 -8.74
N PRO A 218 -4.50 24.25 -7.78
CA PRO A 218 -4.36 23.62 -6.48
C PRO A 218 -4.33 22.09 -6.67
N PRO A 219 -3.33 21.38 -6.10
CA PRO A 219 -3.21 19.95 -6.32
C PRO A 219 -4.41 19.22 -5.72
N THR A 220 -4.84 18.17 -6.42
CA THR A 220 -5.92 17.33 -5.91
C THR A 220 -5.31 16.37 -4.90
N GLY A 221 -5.73 16.49 -3.64
CA GLY A 221 -5.13 15.70 -2.57
C GLY A 221 -5.30 14.19 -2.70
N HIS A 222 -4.54 13.47 -1.87
CA HIS A 222 -4.63 12.04 -1.68
C HIS A 222 -5.28 11.75 -0.31
N PHE A 223 -6.61 11.59 -0.30
CA PHE A 223 -7.43 11.50 0.90
C PHE A 223 -6.86 10.50 1.93
N SER A 224 -6.49 9.29 1.50
CA SER A 224 -5.97 8.24 2.40
C SER A 224 -4.62 8.59 3.06
N LEU A 225 -3.82 9.44 2.42
CA LEU A 225 -2.50 9.80 2.93
C LEU A 225 -2.52 11.12 3.70
N ALA A 226 -3.65 11.83 3.71
CA ALA A 226 -3.80 13.18 4.25
C ALA A 226 -2.73 14.17 3.75
N VAL A 227 -2.34 14.03 2.49
CA VAL A 227 -1.43 14.94 1.78
C VAL A 227 -2.15 15.53 0.58
N THR A 228 -1.86 16.79 0.27
CA THR A 228 -2.50 17.51 -0.85
C THR A 228 -1.72 17.39 -2.16
N ASP A 229 -0.43 17.07 -2.08
CA ASP A 229 0.60 17.27 -3.08
C ASP A 229 1.43 15.99 -3.27
N TYR A 230 0.78 14.95 -3.82
CA TYR A 230 1.40 13.62 -3.95
C TYR A 230 1.58 13.18 -5.39
N THR A 231 2.77 12.66 -5.69
CA THR A 231 3.07 11.99 -6.96
C THR A 231 3.84 10.70 -6.72
N HIS A 232 3.96 9.85 -7.74
CA HIS A 232 4.91 8.75 -7.74
C HIS A 232 6.20 9.20 -8.43
N SER A 233 7.32 9.17 -7.69
CA SER A 233 8.64 9.54 -8.22
C SER A 233 9.81 8.63 -7.81
N THR A 234 9.57 7.72 -6.86
CA THR A 234 10.58 6.92 -6.17
C THR A 234 10.80 5.51 -6.73
N ALA A 235 10.10 5.11 -7.79
CA ALA A 235 10.21 3.77 -8.38
C ALA A 235 10.17 3.75 -9.94
N PRO A 236 11.03 4.53 -10.63
CA PRO A 236 11.08 4.58 -12.10
C PRO A 236 11.48 3.26 -12.78
N ASN A 237 11.97 2.28 -12.04
CA ASN A 237 12.28 0.94 -12.57
C ASN A 237 11.04 0.06 -12.80
N ARG A 238 9.89 0.39 -12.18
CA ARG A 238 8.67 -0.44 -12.22
C ARG A 238 7.39 0.36 -12.47
N ARG A 239 7.47 1.70 -12.53
CA ARG A 239 6.35 2.59 -12.78
C ARG A 239 6.71 3.60 -13.86
N TYR A 240 5.95 3.60 -14.95
CA TYR A 240 6.09 4.59 -16.02
C TYR A 240 5.72 6.05 -15.62
N PRO A 241 4.77 6.36 -14.71
CA PRO A 241 4.57 7.75 -14.25
C PRO A 241 5.83 8.35 -13.63
N ASP A 242 6.58 7.58 -12.84
CA ASP A 242 7.85 8.02 -12.28
C ASP A 242 8.87 8.33 -13.38
N VAL A 243 8.88 7.55 -14.48
CA VAL A 243 9.76 7.84 -15.64
C VAL A 243 9.38 9.16 -16.32
N ILE A 244 8.09 9.43 -16.48
CA ILE A 244 7.59 10.70 -17.06
C ILE A 244 8.02 11.87 -16.17
N ASN A 245 7.74 11.80 -14.87
CA ASN A 245 8.14 12.85 -13.93
C ASN A 245 9.66 13.01 -13.85
N GLN A 246 10.44 11.93 -13.96
CA GLN A 246 11.91 12.00 -14.04
C GLN A 246 12.40 12.68 -15.33
N ARG A 247 11.69 12.56 -16.46
CA ARG A 247 12.03 13.29 -17.70
C ARG A 247 11.75 14.78 -17.55
N ILE A 248 10.60 15.15 -16.99
CA ILE A 248 10.21 16.54 -16.71
C ILE A 248 11.20 17.17 -15.72
N LEU A 249 11.52 16.47 -14.64
CA LEU A 249 12.54 16.91 -13.69
C LEU A 249 13.88 17.18 -14.36
N LYS A 250 14.32 16.29 -15.26
CA LYS A 250 15.59 16.44 -15.94
C LYS A 250 15.62 17.64 -16.87
N SER A 251 14.52 17.94 -17.58
CA SER A 251 14.45 19.15 -18.40
C SER A 251 14.53 20.41 -17.54
N VAL A 252 13.88 20.43 -16.37
CA VAL A 252 14.03 21.54 -15.40
C VAL A 252 15.48 21.69 -14.93
N LEU A 253 16.15 20.58 -14.59
CA LEU A 253 17.57 20.60 -14.20
C LEU A 253 18.50 21.08 -15.32
N ASP A 254 18.18 20.73 -16.57
CA ASP A 254 18.95 21.09 -17.76
C ASP A 254 18.56 22.48 -18.32
N ARG A 255 17.55 23.14 -17.72
CA ARG A 255 16.96 24.40 -18.20
C ARG A 255 16.43 24.31 -19.64
N GLU A 256 15.87 23.15 -19.97
CA GLU A 256 15.21 22.86 -21.23
C GLU A 256 13.69 22.94 -21.09
N ASP A 257 13.00 23.08 -22.22
CA ASP A 257 11.54 23.06 -22.26
C ASP A 257 10.97 21.73 -21.74
N CYS A 258 9.77 21.80 -21.16
CA CYS A 258 9.06 20.60 -20.71
C CYS A 258 8.87 19.64 -21.91
N PRO A 259 9.30 18.37 -21.81
CA PRO A 259 9.23 17.43 -22.93
C PRO A 259 7.81 16.94 -23.24
N TYR A 260 6.82 17.41 -22.48
CA TYR A 260 5.41 17.02 -22.62
C TYR A 260 4.52 18.26 -22.55
N SER A 261 3.54 18.31 -23.43
CA SER A 261 2.40 19.23 -23.33
C SER A 261 1.39 18.74 -22.28
N VAL A 262 0.56 19.66 -21.77
CA VAL A 262 -0.56 19.34 -20.85
C VAL A 262 -1.50 18.29 -21.45
N ARG A 263 -1.78 18.39 -22.76
CA ARG A 263 -2.64 17.44 -23.46
C ARG A 263 -2.04 16.04 -23.45
N GLU A 264 -0.75 15.91 -23.79
CA GLU A 264 -0.06 14.60 -23.75
C GLU A 264 -0.04 14.01 -22.34
N LEU A 265 0.22 14.82 -21.31
CA LEU A 265 0.19 14.36 -19.92
C LEU A 265 -1.20 13.91 -19.48
N THR A 266 -2.25 14.58 -19.94
CA THR A 266 -3.65 14.20 -19.67
C THR A 266 -4.00 12.84 -20.31
N ASP A 267 -3.62 12.65 -21.58
CA ASP A 267 -3.83 11.40 -22.31
C ASP A 267 -3.02 10.25 -21.66
N LEU A 268 -1.76 10.52 -21.30
CA LEU A 268 -0.89 9.57 -20.60
C LEU A 268 -1.45 9.20 -19.22
N ALA A 269 -1.93 10.17 -18.44
CA ALA A 269 -2.49 9.94 -17.11
C ALA A 269 -3.72 9.02 -17.17
N THR A 270 -4.60 9.23 -18.16
CA THR A 270 -5.75 8.36 -18.41
C THR A 270 -5.29 6.93 -18.73
N TRP A 271 -4.38 6.80 -19.70
CA TRP A 271 -3.85 5.50 -20.10
C TRP A 271 -3.16 4.76 -18.94
N LEU A 272 -2.37 5.46 -18.13
CA LEU A 272 -1.67 4.91 -16.97
C LEU A 272 -2.64 4.38 -15.91
N SER A 273 -3.72 5.11 -15.65
CA SER A 273 -4.76 4.69 -14.70
C SER A 273 -5.44 3.39 -15.17
N ASP A 274 -5.72 3.28 -16.46
CA ASP A 274 -6.28 2.06 -17.05
C ASP A 274 -5.32 0.86 -16.98
N ARG A 275 -4.02 1.09 -17.22
CA ARG A 275 -2.99 0.03 -17.12
C ARG A 275 -2.81 -0.45 -15.70
N GLU A 276 -2.83 0.45 -14.72
CA GLU A 276 -2.76 0.07 -13.30
C GLU A 276 -3.98 -0.77 -12.90
N LYS A 277 -5.19 -0.36 -13.31
CA LYS A 277 -6.42 -1.11 -13.07
C LYS A 277 -6.36 -2.52 -13.67
N ALA A 278 -5.82 -2.65 -14.89
CA ALA A 278 -5.61 -3.95 -15.53
C ALA A 278 -4.59 -4.81 -14.77
N SER A 279 -3.45 -4.24 -14.36
CA SER A 279 -2.41 -4.94 -13.57
C SER A 279 -2.98 -5.48 -12.26
N LYS A 280 -3.67 -4.63 -11.49
CA LYS A 280 -4.31 -5.02 -10.21
C LYS A 280 -5.34 -6.13 -10.38
N LYS A 281 -6.09 -6.12 -11.48
CA LYS A 281 -7.04 -7.20 -11.79
C LYS A 281 -6.32 -8.53 -11.99
N ILE A 282 -5.20 -8.54 -12.70
CA ILE A 282 -4.39 -9.74 -12.94
C ILE A 282 -3.71 -10.20 -11.65
N GLU A 283 -3.08 -9.30 -10.89
CA GLU A 283 -2.44 -9.62 -9.60
C GLU A 283 -3.44 -10.28 -8.64
N ARG A 284 -4.64 -9.72 -8.51
CA ARG A 284 -5.70 -10.31 -7.68
C ARG A 284 -6.13 -11.69 -8.18
N PHE A 285 -6.22 -11.89 -9.49
CA PHE A 285 -6.53 -13.19 -10.07
C PHE A 285 -5.43 -14.22 -9.78
N MET A 286 -4.15 -13.84 -9.98
CA MET A 286 -3.01 -14.72 -9.71
C MET A 286 -2.93 -15.14 -8.25
N ARG A 287 -3.18 -14.23 -7.30
CA ARG A 287 -3.26 -14.57 -5.87
C ARG A 287 -4.34 -15.59 -5.57
N LYS A 288 -5.52 -15.46 -6.19
CA LYS A 288 -6.61 -16.45 -6.05
C LYS A 288 -6.26 -17.79 -6.67
N SER A 289 -5.61 -17.78 -7.84
CA SER A 289 -5.15 -19.00 -8.52
C SER A 289 -4.14 -19.75 -7.65
N ALA A 290 -3.13 -19.06 -7.13
CA ALA A 290 -2.16 -19.63 -6.19
C ALA A 290 -2.81 -20.15 -4.90
N ALA A 291 -3.82 -19.46 -4.37
CA ALA A 291 -4.57 -19.93 -3.19
C ALA A 291 -5.37 -21.20 -3.46
N ALA A 292 -5.98 -21.31 -4.63
CA ALA A 292 -6.69 -22.51 -5.03
C ALA A 292 -5.73 -23.68 -5.25
N GLU A 293 -4.53 -23.42 -5.81
CA GLU A 293 -3.49 -24.43 -6.00
C GLU A 293 -2.97 -24.94 -4.66
N LEU A 294 -2.62 -24.04 -3.74
CA LEU A 294 -2.15 -24.39 -2.38
C LEU A 294 -3.15 -25.26 -1.62
N LEU A 295 -4.45 -25.02 -1.81
CA LEU A 295 -5.51 -25.72 -1.09
C LEU A 295 -5.97 -27.01 -1.76
N ALA A 296 -5.53 -27.32 -2.98
CA ALA A 296 -6.05 -28.43 -3.77
C ALA A 296 -5.91 -29.80 -3.07
N ASP A 297 -4.76 -30.03 -2.41
CA ASP A 297 -4.49 -31.28 -1.70
C ASP A 297 -5.20 -31.36 -0.32
N ARG A 298 -5.92 -30.31 0.08
CA ARG A 298 -6.59 -30.19 1.37
C ARG A 298 -8.12 -30.27 1.26
N ILE A 299 -8.64 -30.69 0.11
CA ILE A 299 -10.08 -30.87 -0.10
C ILE A 299 -10.65 -31.85 0.93
N GLY A 300 -11.78 -31.47 1.55
CA GLY A 300 -12.42 -32.23 2.64
C GLY A 300 -11.98 -31.78 4.04
N GLU A 301 -10.85 -31.09 4.17
CA GLU A 301 -10.42 -30.52 5.44
C GLU A 301 -11.33 -29.37 5.90
N THR A 302 -11.22 -29.05 7.19
CA THR A 302 -12.06 -28.05 7.84
C THR A 302 -11.18 -26.95 8.43
N PHE A 303 -11.60 -25.71 8.20
CA PHE A 303 -10.83 -24.51 8.51
C PHE A 303 -11.64 -23.53 9.35
N ASP A 304 -10.96 -22.78 10.20
CA ASP A 304 -11.54 -21.61 10.86
C ASP A 304 -11.46 -20.41 9.90
N ALA A 305 -12.55 -19.65 9.80
CA ALA A 305 -12.70 -18.57 8.83
C ALA A 305 -13.56 -17.42 9.38
N LEU A 306 -13.47 -16.27 8.72
CA LEU A 306 -14.32 -15.11 8.95
C LEU A 306 -15.19 -14.85 7.72
N VAL A 307 -16.48 -14.56 7.91
CA VAL A 307 -17.36 -14.10 6.83
C VAL A 307 -16.98 -12.68 6.43
N THR A 308 -16.50 -12.50 5.21
CA THR A 308 -16.02 -11.20 4.67
C THR A 308 -17.02 -10.53 3.75
N GLY A 309 -18.02 -11.26 3.26
CA GLY A 309 -19.12 -10.72 2.46
C GLY A 309 -20.35 -11.60 2.52
N ALA A 310 -21.53 -11.01 2.59
CA ALA A 310 -22.81 -11.71 2.48
C ALA A 310 -23.79 -10.84 1.70
N SER A 311 -24.21 -11.29 0.52
CA SER A 311 -25.12 -10.57 -0.37
C SER A 311 -25.89 -11.54 -1.25
N GLU A 312 -26.81 -11.05 -2.07
CA GLU A 312 -27.49 -11.86 -3.10
C GLU A 312 -26.53 -12.53 -4.10
N LYS A 313 -25.33 -11.97 -4.29
CA LYS A 313 -24.29 -12.53 -5.15
C LYS A 313 -23.54 -13.72 -4.50
N GLY A 314 -23.84 -14.01 -3.24
CA GLY A 314 -23.30 -15.12 -2.46
C GLY A 314 -22.56 -14.67 -1.21
N THR A 315 -22.16 -15.68 -0.43
CA THR A 315 -21.40 -15.50 0.82
C THR A 315 -19.92 -15.82 0.60
N TYR A 316 -19.05 -14.92 1.05
CA TYR A 316 -17.61 -15.05 0.96
C TYR A 316 -17.00 -15.12 2.36
N ILE A 317 -15.97 -15.96 2.48
CA ILE A 317 -15.21 -16.15 3.70
C ILE A 317 -13.72 -15.98 3.40
N ARG A 318 -12.97 -15.59 4.43
CA ARG A 318 -11.52 -15.62 4.46
C ARG A 318 -11.08 -16.60 5.53
N LEU A 319 -10.28 -17.58 5.14
CA LEU A 319 -9.64 -18.50 6.07
C LEU A 319 -8.69 -17.72 7.00
N LEU A 320 -8.54 -18.18 8.24
CA LEU A 320 -7.55 -17.60 9.15
C LEU A 320 -6.14 -18.07 8.79
N GLU A 321 -5.98 -19.35 8.48
CA GLU A 321 -4.70 -19.97 8.08
C GLU A 321 -4.93 -21.10 7.05
N PRO A 322 -4.32 -21.05 5.85
CA PRO A 322 -3.67 -19.87 5.25
C PRO A 322 -4.72 -18.79 4.93
N PRO A 323 -4.35 -17.50 4.76
CA PRO A 323 -5.26 -16.36 4.54
C PRO A 323 -5.86 -16.34 3.12
N ALA A 324 -6.60 -17.39 2.74
CA ALA A 324 -7.25 -17.54 1.45
C ALA A 324 -8.73 -17.10 1.49
N GLU A 325 -9.21 -16.45 0.43
CA GLU A 325 -10.63 -16.11 0.26
C GLU A 325 -11.35 -17.11 -0.65
N GLY A 326 -12.58 -17.49 -0.29
CA GLY A 326 -13.44 -18.32 -1.14
C GLY A 326 -14.92 -18.13 -0.88
N LYS A 327 -15.74 -18.88 -1.60
CA LYS A 327 -17.21 -18.78 -1.58
C LYS A 327 -17.81 -19.91 -0.76
N VAL A 328 -18.81 -19.60 0.07
CA VAL A 328 -19.63 -20.63 0.71
C VAL A 328 -20.76 -21.00 -0.24
N VAL A 329 -20.75 -22.23 -0.77
CA VAL A 329 -21.73 -22.71 -1.75
C VAL A 329 -22.78 -23.64 -1.17
N ARG A 330 -22.58 -24.09 0.09
CA ARG A 330 -23.52 -24.94 0.82
C ARG A 330 -23.75 -24.41 2.23
N LYS A 331 -25.00 -24.49 2.70
CA LYS A 331 -25.43 -24.10 4.06
C LYS A 331 -25.11 -22.65 4.44
N GLU A 332 -25.13 -21.73 3.48
CA GLU A 332 -24.75 -20.32 3.68
C GLU A 332 -25.82 -19.46 4.38
N ARG A 333 -27.05 -19.97 4.57
CA ARG A 333 -28.17 -19.18 5.12
C ARG A 333 -27.86 -18.68 6.53
N GLY A 334 -28.08 -17.38 6.75
CA GLY A 334 -27.92 -16.73 8.06
C GLY A 334 -26.49 -16.32 8.40
N LEU A 335 -25.53 -16.50 7.48
CA LEU A 335 -24.18 -15.97 7.63
C LEU A 335 -24.19 -14.45 7.42
N LYS A 336 -23.54 -13.74 8.35
CA LYS A 336 -23.40 -12.28 8.34
C LYS A 336 -21.92 -11.93 8.38
N VAL A 337 -21.56 -10.82 7.75
CA VAL A 337 -20.19 -10.27 7.78
C VAL A 337 -19.69 -10.15 9.22
N GLY A 338 -18.45 -10.56 9.46
CA GLY A 338 -17.81 -10.59 10.77
C GLY A 338 -18.07 -11.86 11.59
N MET A 339 -18.95 -12.78 11.16
CA MET A 339 -19.11 -14.05 11.89
C MET A 339 -17.86 -14.92 11.78
N LYS A 340 -17.35 -15.41 12.92
CA LYS A 340 -16.36 -16.49 12.96
C LYS A 340 -17.05 -17.83 12.73
N VAL A 341 -16.58 -18.57 11.75
CA VAL A 341 -17.21 -19.80 11.28
C VAL A 341 -16.18 -20.89 11.07
N ARG A 342 -16.66 -22.12 11.02
CA ARG A 342 -15.91 -23.27 10.59
C ARG A 342 -16.46 -23.73 9.25
N VAL A 343 -15.58 -23.90 8.27
CA VAL A 343 -15.94 -24.26 6.90
C VAL A 343 -15.17 -25.48 6.43
N ARG A 344 -15.79 -26.31 5.61
CA ARG A 344 -15.13 -27.45 4.96
C ARG A 344 -14.82 -27.10 3.52
N LEU A 345 -13.58 -27.34 3.09
CA LEU A 345 -13.18 -27.16 1.69
C LEU A 345 -13.84 -28.24 0.82
N LEU A 346 -14.56 -27.83 -0.21
CA LEU A 346 -15.27 -28.73 -1.12
C LEU A 346 -14.55 -28.92 -2.45
N ALA A 347 -14.03 -27.82 -3.01
CA ALA A 347 -13.40 -27.82 -4.32
C ALA A 347 -12.49 -26.60 -4.48
N THR A 348 -11.50 -26.75 -5.35
CA THR A 348 -10.59 -25.71 -5.82
C THR A 348 -10.51 -25.75 -7.34
N ASP A 349 -10.42 -24.59 -7.98
CA ASP A 349 -10.15 -24.45 -9.41
C ASP A 349 -9.10 -23.35 -9.61
N PRO A 350 -7.82 -23.72 -9.70
CA PRO A 350 -6.73 -22.76 -9.91
C PRO A 350 -6.84 -21.99 -11.23
N PHE A 351 -7.41 -22.59 -12.29
CA PHE A 351 -7.53 -21.95 -13.60
C PHE A 351 -8.54 -20.80 -13.60
N ASN A 352 -9.56 -20.89 -12.74
CA ASN A 352 -10.54 -19.81 -12.56
C ASN A 352 -10.35 -19.02 -11.25
N GLY A 353 -9.42 -19.44 -10.38
CA GLY A 353 -9.20 -18.85 -9.07
C GLY A 353 -10.39 -19.01 -8.13
N PHE A 354 -11.06 -20.16 -8.16
CA PHE A 354 -12.22 -20.47 -7.31
C PHE A 354 -11.85 -21.42 -6.18
N ILE A 355 -12.43 -21.17 -5.01
CA ILE A 355 -12.32 -21.99 -3.82
C ILE A 355 -13.71 -22.05 -3.19
N ASP A 356 -14.28 -23.24 -3.11
CA ASP A 356 -15.65 -23.47 -2.66
C ASP A 356 -15.69 -24.17 -1.31
N PHE A 357 -16.55 -23.66 -0.43
CA PHE A 357 -16.67 -24.10 0.94
C PHE A 357 -18.11 -24.51 1.31
N GLU A 358 -18.23 -25.41 2.27
CA GLU A 358 -19.46 -25.71 3.01
C GLU A 358 -19.38 -25.12 4.42
N PHE A 359 -20.44 -24.44 4.88
CA PHE A 359 -20.54 -24.07 6.29
C PHE A 359 -20.78 -25.29 7.18
N VAL A 360 -19.92 -25.48 8.19
CA VAL A 360 -19.97 -26.62 9.12
C VAL A 360 -20.57 -26.21 10.47
N GLY A 361 -20.25 -25.01 10.96
CA GLY A 361 -20.75 -24.52 12.25
C GLY A 361 -20.12 -23.20 12.68
N LYS A 362 -20.64 -22.62 13.78
CA LYS A 362 -20.00 -21.45 14.40
C LYS A 362 -18.74 -21.87 15.15
N ARG A 363 -17.70 -21.04 15.08
CA ARG A 363 -16.56 -21.16 15.99
C ARG A 363 -17.03 -20.70 17.37
N ARG A 364 -16.77 -21.49 18.42
CA ARG A 364 -17.07 -21.09 19.81
C ARG A 364 -16.14 -19.98 20.26
#